data_AF-A0A8C2GZ40-F1
#
_entry.id   AF-A0A8C2GZ40-F1
#
_cell.length_a   1.000
_cell.length_b   1.000
_cell.length_c   1.000
_cell.angle_alpha   90.00
_cell.angle_beta   90.00
_cell.angle_gamma   90.00
#
_symmetry.space_group_name_H-M   'P 1'
#
loop_
_entity.id
_entity.type
_entity.pdbx_description
1 polymer ?
#
loop_
_entity_poly.entity_id
_entity_poly.type
_entity_poly.pdbx_seq_one_letter_code
_entity_poly.pdbx_strand_id
1 'polypeptide(L)'
;MMALKSMRHQREYHTSFTSLYYFFLKSFRGFTATCILIKNRQPTRHQLQHEFQATLINIKNFKAQLTSYFRIFFSVKPRYVCYCLNLFLLCEYFASLCVCVCRILVHLSRGGAEVQMFAPDVSQMHVIDHGKGQPVENESRNVLSESARIARGSITDLAKLNVSNHDAVIFPGGFGAAKNLSTFAIDGKDCKVNKEVERVLKDFHDAGKPIGLCCISPVLAAKVLPGVDVTVGHEEEEGGKWPYAGTTQAITALGAKHTVKEVTEAHVDKKNKVVTTPAFMCETKLHLIFDGIGAMVRDVLKLSGK
;
A
#
# COMPACT_ATOMS: atom_id res chain seq x y z
N MET A 1 30.45 -3.01 7.19
CA MET A 1 29.91 -4.07 6.30
C MET A 1 28.52 -3.73 5.72
N MET A 2 28.27 -2.45 5.39
CA MET A 2 27.03 -1.94 4.78
C MET A 2 27.27 -1.15 3.46
N ALA A 3 28.46 -1.28 2.86
CA ALA A 3 28.80 -0.66 1.57
C ALA A 3 28.84 -1.67 0.39
N LEU A 4 28.69 -2.97 0.65
CA LEU A 4 28.90 -4.03 -0.35
C LEU A 4 27.62 -4.59 -1.01
N LYS A 5 26.42 -4.27 -0.49
CA LYS A 5 25.15 -4.65 -1.15
C LYS A 5 24.59 -3.55 -2.08
N SER A 6 24.97 -2.29 -1.90
CA SER A 6 24.65 -1.19 -2.84
C SER A 6 25.45 -1.28 -4.15
N MET A 7 26.68 -1.84 -4.10
CA MET A 7 27.53 -2.00 -5.28
C MET A 7 27.13 -3.15 -6.21
N ARG A 8 26.27 -4.09 -5.80
CA ARG A 8 25.79 -5.15 -6.71
C ARG A 8 24.68 -4.68 -7.64
N HIS A 9 23.72 -3.90 -7.14
CA HIS A 9 22.70 -3.31 -7.99
C HIS A 9 23.28 -2.21 -8.91
N GLN A 10 24.12 -1.31 -8.40
CA GLN A 10 24.77 -0.33 -9.29
C GLN A 10 25.68 -0.98 -10.34
N ARG A 11 26.32 -2.13 -10.07
CA ARG A 11 27.12 -2.85 -11.08
C ARG A 11 26.27 -3.33 -12.25
N GLU A 12 25.10 -3.93 -12.01
CA GLU A 12 24.21 -4.42 -13.09
C GLU A 12 23.67 -3.27 -13.96
N TYR A 13 23.26 -2.16 -13.34
CA TYR A 13 22.82 -0.95 -14.04
C TYR A 13 23.94 -0.32 -14.88
N HIS A 14 25.17 -0.25 -14.34
CA HIS A 14 26.30 0.31 -15.08
C HIS A 14 26.78 -0.61 -16.20
N THR A 15 26.85 -1.93 -15.99
CA THR A 15 27.26 -2.89 -17.04
C THR A 15 26.33 -2.87 -18.24
N SER A 16 25.01 -2.75 -18.01
CA SER A 16 24.02 -2.75 -19.10
C SER A 16 24.08 -1.46 -19.93
N PHE A 17 24.24 -0.30 -19.29
CA PHE A 17 24.39 0.98 -19.98
C PHE A 17 25.74 1.08 -20.72
N THR A 18 26.84 0.59 -20.13
CA THR A 18 28.13 0.51 -20.83
C THR A 18 28.11 -0.47 -21.99
N SER A 19 27.36 -1.57 -21.90
CA SER A 19 27.24 -2.54 -22.99
C SER A 19 26.42 -1.98 -24.15
N LEU A 20 25.35 -1.24 -23.87
CA LEU A 20 24.55 -0.54 -24.89
C LEU A 20 25.36 0.58 -25.56
N TYR A 21 26.13 1.34 -24.78
CA TYR A 21 27.02 2.41 -25.28
C TYR A 21 28.20 1.85 -26.11
N TYR A 22 28.85 0.77 -25.65
CA TYR A 22 29.90 0.08 -26.42
C TYR A 22 29.35 -0.55 -27.69
N PHE A 23 28.13 -1.11 -27.68
CA PHE A 23 27.49 -1.66 -28.88
C PHE A 23 27.11 -0.57 -29.88
N PHE A 24 26.64 0.59 -29.40
CA PHE A 24 26.42 1.79 -30.22
C PHE A 24 27.72 2.28 -30.87
N LEU A 25 28.80 2.39 -30.09
CA LEU A 25 30.13 2.78 -30.58
C LEU A 25 30.72 1.78 -31.57
N LYS A 26 30.53 0.47 -31.35
CA LYS A 26 31.00 -0.59 -32.26
C LYS A 26 30.22 -0.58 -33.59
N SER A 27 28.92 -0.30 -33.54
CA SER A 27 28.07 -0.15 -34.73
C SER A 27 28.41 1.12 -35.53
N PHE A 28 28.68 2.25 -34.86
CA PHE A 28 29.16 3.48 -35.51
C PHE A 28 30.57 3.36 -36.07
N ARG A 29 31.46 2.60 -35.42
CA ARG A 29 32.79 2.24 -35.94
C ARG A 29 32.69 1.35 -37.20
N GLY A 30 31.73 0.43 -37.25
CA GLY A 30 31.43 -0.34 -38.46
C GLY A 30 30.99 0.55 -39.62
N PHE A 31 30.09 1.50 -39.35
CA PHE A 31 29.58 2.45 -40.36
C PHE A 31 30.68 3.37 -40.91
N THR A 32 31.57 3.86 -40.04
CA THR A 32 32.71 4.70 -40.44
C THR A 32 33.78 3.91 -41.20
N ALA A 33 34.04 2.64 -40.85
CA ALA A 33 34.96 1.77 -41.59
C ALA A 33 34.46 1.45 -43.02
N THR A 34 33.16 1.20 -43.18
CA THR A 34 32.53 1.00 -44.50
C THR A 34 32.60 2.26 -45.37
N CYS A 35 32.37 3.45 -44.80
CA CYS A 35 32.52 4.72 -45.52
C CYS A 35 33.98 5.01 -45.92
N ILE A 36 34.98 4.59 -45.12
CA ILE A 36 36.40 4.75 -45.43
C ILE A 36 36.86 3.77 -46.53
N LEU A 37 36.34 2.54 -46.55
CA LEU A 37 36.62 1.55 -47.61
C LEU A 37 36.06 1.98 -48.98
N ILE A 38 34.86 2.56 -49.00
CA ILE A 38 34.23 3.09 -50.23
C ILE A 38 35.03 4.25 -50.85
N LYS A 39 35.75 5.04 -50.03
CA LYS A 39 36.57 6.16 -50.51
C LYS A 39 37.89 5.74 -51.16
N ASN A 40 38.46 4.58 -50.79
CA ASN A 40 39.83 4.19 -51.16
C ASN A 40 39.95 3.00 -52.11
N ARG A 41 38.88 2.22 -52.35
CA ARG A 41 38.88 1.13 -53.33
C ARG A 41 37.48 1.04 -53.94
N GLN A 42 37.30 1.42 -55.21
CA GLN A 42 36.00 1.31 -55.90
C GLN A 42 35.47 -0.12 -55.80
N PRO A 43 34.45 -0.39 -54.95
CA PRO A 43 34.00 -1.75 -54.70
C PRO A 43 33.00 -2.19 -55.77
N THR A 44 32.98 -3.48 -56.08
CA THR A 44 32.05 -4.03 -57.08
C THR A 44 30.61 -4.01 -56.55
N ARG A 45 29.62 -3.92 -57.45
CA ARG A 45 28.18 -3.86 -57.11
C ARG A 45 27.74 -5.02 -56.19
N HIS A 46 28.34 -6.19 -56.35
CA HIS A 46 28.04 -7.37 -55.55
C HIS A 46 28.56 -7.28 -54.10
N GLN A 47 29.68 -6.59 -53.86
CA GLN A 47 30.24 -6.38 -52.52
C GLN A 47 29.43 -5.35 -51.73
N LEU A 48 29.01 -4.26 -52.39
CA LEU A 48 28.12 -3.26 -51.79
C LEU A 48 26.77 -3.87 -51.38
N GLN A 49 26.22 -4.78 -52.18
CA GLN A 49 24.95 -5.44 -51.90
C GLN A 49 25.03 -6.39 -50.70
N HIS A 50 26.15 -7.10 -50.53
CA HIS A 50 26.39 -7.96 -49.37
C HIS A 50 26.56 -7.15 -48.08
N GLU A 51 27.33 -6.06 -48.11
CA GLU A 51 27.48 -5.18 -46.93
C GLU A 51 26.19 -4.43 -46.57
N PHE A 52 25.40 -4.03 -47.56
CA PHE A 52 24.10 -3.40 -47.33
C PHE A 52 23.10 -4.38 -46.69
N GLN A 53 23.07 -5.64 -47.14
CA GLN A 53 22.27 -6.69 -46.52
C GLN A 53 22.72 -7.00 -45.09
N ALA A 54 24.03 -7.09 -44.83
CA ALA A 54 24.56 -7.28 -43.48
C ALA A 54 24.19 -6.11 -42.55
N THR A 55 24.21 -4.88 -43.06
CA THR A 55 23.80 -3.67 -42.32
C THR A 55 22.30 -3.69 -42.03
N LEU A 56 21.46 -4.07 -43.01
CA LEU A 56 20.02 -4.22 -42.83
C LEU A 56 19.65 -5.30 -41.81
N ILE A 57 20.38 -6.42 -41.78
CA ILE A 57 20.18 -7.49 -40.79
C ILE A 57 20.51 -6.97 -39.38
N ASN A 58 21.61 -6.23 -39.21
CA ASN A 58 21.97 -5.62 -37.93
C ASN A 58 20.94 -4.59 -37.46
N ILE A 59 20.37 -3.78 -38.37
CA ILE A 59 19.30 -2.82 -38.03
C ILE A 59 18.01 -3.55 -37.64
N LYS A 60 17.63 -4.63 -38.33
CA LYS A 60 16.46 -5.45 -37.98
C LYS A 60 16.62 -6.11 -36.61
N ASN A 61 17.81 -6.66 -36.32
CA ASN A 61 18.12 -7.27 -35.03
C ASN A 61 18.14 -6.23 -33.91
N PHE A 62 18.66 -5.02 -34.17
CA PHE A 62 18.61 -3.90 -33.24
C PHE A 62 17.18 -3.45 -32.94
N LYS A 63 16.32 -3.36 -33.98
CA LYS A 63 14.90 -3.06 -33.80
C LYS A 63 14.20 -4.13 -32.96
N ALA A 64 14.48 -5.42 -33.18
CA ALA A 64 13.92 -6.51 -32.39
C ALA A 64 14.38 -6.50 -30.92
N GLN A 65 15.67 -6.20 -30.66
CA GLN A 65 16.19 -6.03 -29.31
C GLN A 65 15.62 -4.81 -28.61
N LEU A 66 15.54 -3.66 -29.27
CA LEU A 66 14.87 -2.47 -28.73
C LEU A 66 13.40 -2.74 -28.44
N THR A 67 12.70 -3.46 -29.33
CA THR A 67 11.29 -3.81 -29.09
C THR A 67 11.16 -4.72 -27.86
N SER A 68 12.06 -5.67 -27.66
CA SER A 68 12.09 -6.52 -26.45
C SER A 68 12.48 -5.74 -25.20
N TYR A 69 13.46 -4.83 -25.29
CA TYR A 69 13.84 -3.95 -24.19
C TYR A 69 12.73 -2.98 -23.82
N PHE A 70 12.06 -2.37 -24.79
CA PHE A 70 10.87 -1.54 -24.56
C PHE A 70 9.72 -2.40 -24.00
N ARG A 71 9.55 -3.65 -24.43
CA ARG A 71 8.57 -4.56 -23.81
C ARG A 71 8.90 -4.82 -22.34
N ILE A 72 10.17 -4.98 -21.98
CA ILE A 72 10.63 -5.16 -20.60
C ILE A 72 10.48 -3.85 -19.82
N PHE A 73 10.87 -2.71 -20.40
CA PHE A 73 10.82 -1.38 -19.77
C PHE A 73 9.39 -0.89 -19.55
N PHE A 74 8.47 -1.16 -20.49
CA PHE A 74 7.03 -0.90 -20.35
C PHE A 74 6.27 -2.02 -19.60
N SER A 75 6.88 -3.19 -19.39
CA SER A 75 6.33 -4.22 -18.50
C SER A 75 6.61 -3.91 -17.02
N VAL A 76 7.54 -3.01 -16.72
CA VAL A 76 7.66 -2.40 -15.39
C VAL A 76 6.70 -1.21 -15.33
N LYS A 77 5.40 -1.49 -15.21
CA LYS A 77 4.47 -0.47 -14.72
C LYS A 77 4.99 -0.01 -13.35
N PRO A 78 5.02 1.29 -13.01
CA PRO A 78 5.12 1.69 -11.62
C PRO A 78 3.98 1.00 -10.88
N ARG A 79 4.30 -0.02 -10.10
CA ARG A 79 3.32 -0.74 -9.27
C ARG A 79 3.09 0.15 -8.05
N TYR A 80 1.97 0.87 -8.12
CA TYR A 80 1.49 1.71 -7.05
C TYR A 80 1.06 0.82 -5.88
N VAL A 81 1.92 0.68 -4.88
CA VAL A 81 1.52 0.10 -3.60
C VAL A 81 0.80 1.16 -2.81
N CYS A 82 -0.41 1.46 -3.25
CA CYS A 82 -1.24 2.39 -2.53
C CYS A 82 -1.91 1.66 -1.37
N TYR A 83 -2.10 2.42 -0.29
CA TYR A 83 -2.73 2.02 0.95
C TYR A 83 -3.96 2.88 1.10
N CYS A 84 -5.17 2.30 1.02
CA CYS A 84 -6.40 3.05 1.25
C CYS A 84 -6.54 3.38 2.74
N LEU A 85 -5.78 4.41 3.12
CA LEU A 85 -5.73 4.95 4.46
C LEU A 85 -6.97 5.79 4.67
N ASN A 86 -7.98 5.17 5.26
CA ASN A 86 -9.21 5.87 5.55
C ASN A 86 -9.23 6.39 6.99
N LEU A 87 -9.25 7.70 7.06
CA LEU A 87 -9.04 8.58 8.19
C LEU A 87 -10.36 9.39 8.28
N PHE A 88 -10.82 9.90 9.43
CA PHE A 88 -10.44 11.23 9.93
C PHE A 88 -10.99 11.61 11.30
N LEU A 89 -10.32 12.61 11.90
CA LEU A 89 -10.65 13.41 13.10
C LEU A 89 -12.17 13.47 13.29
N LEU A 90 -12.76 12.97 14.39
CA LEU A 90 -12.72 13.59 15.72
C LEU A 90 -12.70 12.48 16.81
N CYS A 91 -11.54 12.37 17.45
CA CYS A 91 -11.07 11.48 18.51
C CYS A 91 -11.80 11.66 19.86
N GLU A 92 -12.10 10.56 20.57
CA GLU A 92 -12.74 10.66 21.89
C GLU A 92 -11.74 10.69 23.04
N TYR A 93 -10.51 10.19 22.90
CA TYR A 93 -9.43 10.45 23.86
C TYR A 93 -8.08 10.52 23.13
N PHE A 94 -7.43 11.68 23.28
CA PHE A 94 -6.11 12.09 22.77
C PHE A 94 -5.46 11.23 21.65
N ALA A 95 -5.38 11.77 20.44
CA ALA A 95 -4.35 11.44 19.44
C ALA A 95 -4.39 10.08 18.70
N SER A 96 -5.18 9.07 19.11
CA SER A 96 -5.05 7.70 18.57
C SER A 96 -5.13 7.56 17.03
N LEU A 97 -6.12 8.15 16.36
CA LEU A 97 -6.32 8.00 14.91
C LEU A 97 -5.24 8.73 14.08
N CYS A 98 -5.03 10.03 14.34
CA CYS A 98 -4.01 10.82 13.64
C CYS A 98 -2.63 10.19 13.82
N VAL A 99 -2.36 9.71 15.03
CA VAL A 99 -1.11 9.02 15.36
C VAL A 99 -1.03 7.68 14.61
N CYS A 100 -2.10 6.88 14.55
CA CYS A 100 -2.10 5.65 13.74
C CYS A 100 -1.75 5.94 12.29
N VAL A 101 -2.40 6.93 11.69
CA VAL A 101 -2.15 7.30 10.29
C VAL A 101 -0.73 7.78 10.07
N CYS A 102 -0.26 8.77 10.84
CA CYS A 102 1.08 9.30 10.66
C CYS A 102 2.13 8.18 10.74
N ARG A 103 1.90 7.19 11.60
CA ARG A 103 2.80 6.03 11.76
C ARG A 103 2.74 5.07 10.61
N ILE A 104 1.54 4.75 10.12
CA ILE A 104 1.37 3.97 8.90
C ILE A 104 2.13 4.66 7.77
N LEU A 105 1.90 5.96 7.54
CA LEU A 105 2.58 6.74 6.49
C LEU A 105 4.10 6.74 6.62
N VAL A 106 4.63 6.90 7.83
CA VAL A 106 6.08 6.82 8.08
C VAL A 106 6.63 5.44 7.70
N HIS A 107 5.99 4.35 8.14
CA HIS A 107 6.46 3.00 7.83
C HIS A 107 6.31 2.67 6.34
N LEU A 108 5.26 3.15 5.69
CA LEU A 108 5.04 3.04 4.25
C LEU A 108 6.11 3.76 3.44
N SER A 109 6.40 5.01 3.81
CA SER A 109 7.47 5.80 3.21
C SER A 109 8.83 5.11 3.38
N ARG A 110 9.12 4.59 4.58
CA ARG A 110 10.35 3.79 4.83
C ARG A 110 10.42 2.51 4.00
N GLY A 111 9.27 1.92 3.68
CA GLY A 111 9.14 0.76 2.81
C GLY A 111 9.18 1.07 1.30
N GLY A 112 9.35 2.34 0.91
CA GLY A 112 9.35 2.74 -0.51
C GLY A 112 7.99 2.56 -1.20
N ALA A 113 6.90 2.71 -0.44
CA ALA A 113 5.55 2.71 -0.99
C ALA A 113 5.07 4.12 -1.33
N GLU A 114 4.26 4.23 -2.38
CA GLU A 114 3.55 5.45 -2.75
C GLU A 114 2.12 5.39 -2.21
N VAL A 115 1.62 6.47 -1.61
CA VAL A 115 0.34 6.45 -0.91
C VAL A 115 -0.65 7.41 -1.58
N GLN A 116 -1.86 6.94 -1.85
CA GLN A 116 -3.03 7.75 -2.16
C GLN A 116 -4.07 7.55 -1.05
N MET A 117 -4.58 8.66 -0.52
CA MET A 117 -5.57 8.63 0.55
C MET A 117 -6.98 8.71 -0.02
N PHE A 118 -7.90 8.04 0.65
CA PHE A 118 -9.32 8.02 0.29
C PHE A 118 -10.17 8.29 1.51
N ALA A 119 -11.36 8.86 1.30
CA ALA A 119 -12.41 8.91 2.32
C ALA A 119 -13.82 8.94 1.75
N PRO A 120 -14.81 8.32 2.42
CA PRO A 120 -16.20 8.40 1.98
C PRO A 120 -16.70 9.83 2.15
N ASP A 121 -17.38 10.35 1.13
CA ASP A 121 -18.02 11.67 1.16
C ASP A 121 -19.36 11.61 1.91
N VAL A 122 -19.29 11.50 3.23
CA VAL A 122 -20.46 11.37 4.12
C VAL A 122 -20.35 12.29 5.34
N SER A 123 -21.46 12.61 5.97
CA SER A 123 -21.45 13.32 7.26
C SER A 123 -20.92 12.40 8.37
N GLN A 124 -20.19 12.97 9.33
CA GLN A 124 -19.81 12.26 10.55
C GLN A 124 -21.03 11.95 11.41
N MET A 125 -21.00 10.83 12.13
CA MET A 125 -22.04 10.49 13.11
C MET A 125 -22.06 11.50 14.26
N HIS A 126 -20.90 11.85 14.81
CA HIS A 126 -20.75 12.87 15.85
C HIS A 126 -19.50 13.72 15.61
N VAL A 127 -19.62 15.01 15.91
CA VAL A 127 -18.49 15.92 16.11
C VAL A 127 -18.18 15.92 17.60
N ILE A 128 -16.94 15.64 17.99
CA ILE A 128 -16.54 15.52 19.39
C ILE A 128 -15.63 16.69 19.80
N ASP A 129 -15.93 17.35 20.92
CA ASP A 129 -14.98 18.18 21.66
C ASP A 129 -14.11 17.27 22.51
N HIS A 130 -12.85 17.10 22.11
CA HIS A 130 -11.93 16.17 22.77
C HIS A 130 -11.34 16.73 24.05
N GLY A 131 -11.38 18.05 24.25
CA GLY A 131 -11.01 18.65 25.53
C GLY A 131 -11.99 18.24 26.63
N LYS A 132 -13.23 17.92 26.23
CA LYS A 132 -14.31 17.47 27.12
C LYS A 132 -14.65 15.99 26.99
N GLY A 133 -14.25 15.33 25.89
CA GLY A 133 -14.64 13.94 25.57
C GLY A 133 -16.12 13.80 25.24
N GLN A 134 -16.79 14.86 24.78
CA GLN A 134 -18.24 14.90 24.59
C GLN A 134 -18.63 15.38 23.18
N PRO A 135 -19.75 14.91 22.62
CA PRO A 135 -20.29 15.46 21.39
C PRO A 135 -20.56 16.96 21.47
N VAL A 136 -20.25 17.68 20.40
CA VAL A 136 -20.69 19.06 20.21
C VAL A 136 -22.06 19.02 19.57
N GLU A 137 -23.06 19.50 20.30
CA GLU A 137 -24.43 19.56 19.79
C GLU A 137 -24.55 20.53 18.61
N ASN A 138 -25.39 20.15 17.63
CA ASN A 138 -25.70 20.96 16.44
C ASN A 138 -24.49 21.29 15.53
N GLU A 139 -23.37 20.58 15.67
CA GLU A 139 -22.26 20.66 14.73
C GLU A 139 -22.23 19.43 13.83
N SER A 140 -22.02 19.66 12.53
CA SER A 140 -21.83 18.60 11.54
C SER A 140 -20.60 18.87 10.71
N ARG A 141 -19.80 17.83 10.49
CA ARG A 141 -18.62 17.87 9.62
C ARG A 141 -18.67 16.70 8.66
N ASN A 142 -18.13 16.92 7.46
CA ASN A 142 -18.03 15.90 6.43
C ASN A 142 -16.73 15.12 6.61
N VAL A 143 -16.83 13.79 6.51
CA VAL A 143 -15.69 12.87 6.61
C VAL A 143 -14.64 13.26 5.60
N LEU A 144 -14.90 13.19 4.28
CA LEU A 144 -13.93 13.53 3.23
C LEU A 144 -13.27 14.91 3.39
N SER A 145 -14.04 15.94 3.78
CA SER A 145 -13.55 17.31 3.95
C SER A 145 -12.60 17.45 5.12
N GLU A 146 -12.99 16.94 6.30
CA GLU A 146 -12.06 16.84 7.41
C GLU A 146 -10.88 15.97 6.99
N SER A 147 -11.17 15.02 6.09
CA SER A 147 -10.23 14.16 5.40
C SER A 147 -9.15 14.79 4.54
N ALA A 148 -9.26 16.07 4.24
CA ALA A 148 -8.20 16.77 3.56
C ALA A 148 -7.05 17.16 4.51
N ARG A 149 -7.30 17.30 5.83
CA ARG A 149 -6.34 17.93 6.77
C ARG A 149 -5.04 17.15 6.94
N ILE A 150 -5.13 15.85 7.18
CA ILE A 150 -3.97 14.96 7.39
C ILE A 150 -3.37 14.56 6.03
N ALA A 151 -4.21 14.46 5.00
CA ALA A 151 -3.77 14.22 3.63
C ALA A 151 -3.08 15.44 2.99
N ARG A 152 -3.08 16.60 3.68
CA ARG A 152 -2.58 17.88 3.16
C ARG A 152 -3.20 18.23 1.80
N GLY A 153 -4.50 17.97 1.66
CA GLY A 153 -5.28 18.16 0.43
C GLY A 153 -5.17 17.02 -0.59
N SER A 154 -4.24 16.07 -0.43
CA SER A 154 -4.05 14.95 -1.37
C SER A 154 -4.95 13.76 -1.02
N ILE A 155 -6.27 13.94 -1.20
CA ILE A 155 -7.27 12.91 -0.91
C ILE A 155 -8.32 12.82 -2.01
N THR A 156 -8.86 11.62 -2.21
CA THR A 156 -9.92 11.33 -3.18
C THR A 156 -11.14 10.73 -2.48
N ASP A 157 -12.33 10.93 -3.04
CA ASP A 157 -13.52 10.20 -2.61
C ASP A 157 -13.31 8.67 -2.75
N LEU A 158 -13.67 7.91 -1.71
CA LEU A 158 -13.58 6.45 -1.66
C LEU A 158 -14.38 5.78 -2.80
N ALA A 159 -15.48 6.39 -3.25
CA ALA A 159 -16.27 5.88 -4.37
C ALA A 159 -15.45 5.79 -5.68
N LYS A 160 -14.38 6.58 -5.81
CA LYS A 160 -13.49 6.59 -6.99
C LYS A 160 -12.34 5.59 -6.89
N LEU A 161 -12.20 4.88 -5.78
CA LEU A 161 -11.15 3.88 -5.62
C LEU A 161 -11.37 2.72 -6.60
N ASN A 162 -10.36 2.46 -7.42
CA ASN A 162 -10.31 1.30 -8.29
C ASN A 162 -9.17 0.35 -7.86
N VAL A 163 -9.53 -0.85 -7.43
CA VAL A 163 -8.61 -1.89 -6.95
C VAL A 163 -7.51 -2.23 -7.95
N SER A 164 -7.75 -2.13 -9.26
CA SER A 164 -6.75 -2.47 -10.28
C SER A 164 -5.52 -1.55 -10.27
N ASN A 165 -5.65 -0.34 -9.72
CA ASN A 165 -4.60 0.66 -9.66
C ASN A 165 -3.74 0.58 -8.37
N HIS A 166 -3.99 -0.40 -7.49
CA HIS A 166 -3.45 -0.44 -6.13
C HIS A 166 -2.92 -1.84 -5.79
N ASP A 167 -1.84 -1.97 -5.03
CA ASP A 167 -1.33 -3.29 -4.61
C ASP A 167 -1.80 -3.76 -3.22
N ALA A 168 -2.35 -2.87 -2.38
CA ALA A 168 -2.85 -3.19 -1.04
C ALA A 168 -3.92 -2.18 -0.55
N VAL A 169 -4.47 -2.40 0.63
CA VAL A 169 -5.25 -1.41 1.37
C VAL A 169 -4.90 -1.49 2.86
N ILE A 170 -4.79 -0.37 3.56
CA ILE A 170 -4.69 -0.35 5.03
C ILE A 170 -5.78 0.54 5.61
N PHE A 171 -6.66 0.00 6.46
CA PHE A 171 -7.61 0.74 7.27
C PHE A 171 -7.02 1.11 8.64
N PRO A 172 -6.73 2.39 8.92
CA PRO A 172 -6.40 2.87 10.26
C PRO A 172 -7.46 2.55 11.31
N GLY A 173 -7.06 2.72 12.57
CA GLY A 173 -7.94 2.59 13.73
C GLY A 173 -8.87 3.75 13.99
N GLY A 174 -9.19 3.98 15.26
CA GLY A 174 -10.01 5.08 15.74
C GLY A 174 -11.51 4.85 15.63
N PHE A 175 -12.28 5.52 16.49
CA PHE A 175 -13.75 5.38 16.57
C PHE A 175 -14.48 5.73 15.27
N GLY A 176 -13.87 6.51 14.36
CA GLY A 176 -14.42 6.73 13.02
C GLY A 176 -14.65 5.44 12.23
N ALA A 177 -13.82 4.40 12.43
CA ALA A 177 -14.05 3.08 11.84
C ALA A 177 -15.33 2.41 12.38
N ALA A 178 -15.61 2.60 13.67
CA ALA A 178 -16.79 2.04 14.35
C ALA A 178 -18.06 2.91 14.22
N LYS A 179 -17.93 4.20 13.90
CA LYS A 179 -19.04 5.17 13.84
C LYS A 179 -19.40 5.64 12.42
N ASN A 180 -18.42 5.76 11.52
CA ASN A 180 -18.62 6.32 10.16
C ASN A 180 -18.40 5.27 9.07
N LEU A 181 -17.40 4.39 9.21
CA LEU A 181 -17.17 3.29 8.28
C LEU A 181 -18.07 2.09 8.58
N SER A 182 -18.66 2.07 9.76
CA SER A 182 -19.67 1.11 10.19
C SER A 182 -20.54 1.74 11.28
N THR A 183 -21.56 1.01 11.71
CA THR A 183 -22.36 1.34 12.89
C THR A 183 -21.93 0.55 14.13
N PHE A 184 -20.75 -0.07 14.14
CA PHE A 184 -20.28 -0.96 15.22
C PHE A 184 -20.31 -0.34 16.61
N ALA A 185 -20.02 0.95 16.74
CA ALA A 185 -20.03 1.63 18.03
C ALA A 185 -21.43 1.69 18.67
N ILE A 186 -22.50 1.58 17.87
CA ILE A 186 -23.89 1.67 18.31
C ILE A 186 -24.56 0.28 18.28
N ASP A 187 -24.35 -0.46 17.18
CA ASP A 187 -25.08 -1.71 16.89
C ASP A 187 -24.27 -2.97 17.26
N GLY A 188 -23.00 -2.84 17.67
CA GLY A 188 -22.14 -3.97 18.02
C GLY A 188 -22.07 -5.04 16.93
N LYS A 189 -22.42 -6.30 17.26
CA LYS A 189 -22.42 -7.42 16.29
C LYS A 189 -23.44 -7.27 15.16
N ASP A 190 -24.51 -6.50 15.39
CA ASP A 190 -25.59 -6.29 14.42
C ASP A 190 -25.30 -5.11 13.49
N CYS A 191 -24.08 -4.57 13.55
CA CYS A 191 -23.65 -3.44 12.76
C CYS A 191 -23.72 -3.66 11.25
N LYS A 192 -23.79 -2.54 10.55
CA LYS A 192 -23.65 -2.44 9.10
C LYS A 192 -22.32 -1.75 8.79
N VAL A 193 -21.69 -2.19 7.71
CA VAL A 193 -20.51 -1.52 7.15
C VAL A 193 -20.98 -0.57 6.06
N ASN A 194 -20.32 0.59 5.94
CA ASN A 194 -20.56 1.53 4.86
C ASN A 194 -20.38 0.82 3.51
N LYS A 195 -21.31 1.03 2.56
CA LYS A 195 -21.33 0.30 1.28
C LYS A 195 -20.03 0.43 0.48
N GLU A 196 -19.39 1.59 0.49
CA GLU A 196 -18.11 1.79 -0.20
C GLU A 196 -16.96 1.08 0.50
N VAL A 197 -16.98 1.03 1.83
CA VAL A 197 -15.99 0.29 2.63
C VAL A 197 -16.14 -1.21 2.42
N GLU A 198 -17.37 -1.71 2.43
CA GLU A 198 -17.69 -3.11 2.15
C GLU A 198 -17.24 -3.49 0.73
N ARG A 199 -17.56 -2.66 -0.26
CA ARG A 199 -17.10 -2.84 -1.65
C ARG A 199 -15.57 -2.92 -1.71
N VAL A 200 -14.86 -1.97 -1.11
CA VAL A 200 -13.39 -1.95 -1.13
C VAL A 200 -12.80 -3.19 -0.45
N LEU A 201 -13.31 -3.61 0.70
CA LEU A 201 -12.84 -4.83 1.36
C LEU A 201 -13.01 -6.07 0.48
N LYS A 202 -14.17 -6.22 -0.17
CA LYS A 202 -14.44 -7.33 -1.11
C LYS A 202 -13.56 -7.24 -2.35
N ASP A 203 -13.48 -6.06 -2.99
CA ASP A 203 -12.67 -5.85 -4.20
C ASP A 203 -11.19 -6.25 -3.98
N PHE A 204 -10.60 -5.85 -2.86
CA PHE A 204 -9.21 -6.21 -2.53
C PHE A 204 -9.05 -7.69 -2.17
N HIS A 205 -10.00 -8.26 -1.43
CA HIS A 205 -9.99 -9.69 -1.08
C HIS A 205 -10.13 -10.58 -2.32
N ASP A 206 -11.10 -10.29 -3.19
CA ASP A 206 -11.36 -10.99 -4.45
C ASP A 206 -10.16 -10.87 -5.41
N ALA A 207 -9.49 -9.72 -5.43
CA ALA A 207 -8.26 -9.52 -6.20
C ALA A 207 -7.03 -10.22 -5.59
N GLY A 208 -7.17 -10.86 -4.42
CA GLY A 208 -6.08 -11.50 -3.70
C GLY A 208 -4.99 -10.50 -3.28
N LYS A 209 -5.38 -9.25 -2.97
CA LYS A 209 -4.48 -8.19 -2.56
C LYS A 209 -4.52 -7.98 -1.05
N PRO A 210 -3.39 -7.65 -0.40
CA PRO A 210 -3.35 -7.61 1.05
C PRO A 210 -4.17 -6.47 1.65
N ILE A 211 -4.80 -6.76 2.78
CA ILE A 211 -5.61 -5.81 3.55
C ILE A 211 -4.98 -5.69 4.95
N GLY A 212 -4.56 -4.50 5.35
CA GLY A 212 -4.11 -4.22 6.72
C GLY A 212 -5.19 -3.50 7.53
N LEU A 213 -5.41 -3.88 8.78
CA LEU A 213 -6.34 -3.20 9.68
C LEU A 213 -5.71 -2.99 11.05
N CYS A 214 -5.92 -1.84 11.66
CA CYS A 214 -5.25 -1.42 12.88
C CYS A 214 -6.28 -1.02 13.96
N CYS A 215 -6.02 -1.37 15.22
CA CYS A 215 -6.87 -1.03 16.36
C CYS A 215 -8.29 -1.62 16.21
N ILE A 216 -9.32 -0.79 16.13
CA ILE A 216 -10.72 -1.26 16.05
C ILE A 216 -11.15 -1.63 14.62
N SER A 217 -10.44 -1.21 13.58
CA SER A 217 -10.85 -1.48 12.20
C SER A 217 -10.92 -2.97 11.77
N PRO A 218 -10.25 -3.95 12.42
CA PRO A 218 -10.47 -5.37 12.18
C PRO A 218 -11.94 -5.82 12.27
N VAL A 219 -12.81 -5.11 13.02
CA VAL A 219 -14.26 -5.40 13.05
C VAL A 219 -14.92 -5.28 11.67
N LEU A 220 -14.38 -4.42 10.80
CA LEU A 220 -14.85 -4.25 9.42
C LEU A 220 -14.59 -5.52 8.61
N ALA A 221 -13.37 -6.05 8.69
CA ALA A 221 -13.01 -7.30 8.02
C ALA A 221 -13.80 -8.47 8.60
N ALA A 222 -13.96 -8.54 9.93
CA ALA A 222 -14.75 -9.58 10.59
C ALA A 222 -16.21 -9.62 10.11
N LYS A 223 -16.82 -8.44 9.88
CA LYS A 223 -18.19 -8.35 9.37
C LYS A 223 -18.31 -8.73 7.89
N VAL A 224 -17.31 -8.39 7.08
CA VAL A 224 -17.41 -8.43 5.61
C VAL A 224 -16.80 -9.70 5.01
N LEU A 225 -15.73 -10.23 5.59
CA LEU A 225 -14.94 -11.33 5.05
C LEU A 225 -15.18 -12.63 5.85
N PRO A 226 -15.84 -13.64 5.28
CA PRO A 226 -16.17 -14.87 6.00
C PRO A 226 -14.94 -15.63 6.49
N GLY A 227 -14.91 -15.96 7.78
CA GLY A 227 -13.86 -16.81 8.38
C GLY A 227 -12.47 -16.19 8.38
N VAL A 228 -12.38 -14.86 8.38
CA VAL A 228 -11.11 -14.13 8.56
C VAL A 228 -10.56 -14.34 9.98
N ASP A 229 -9.24 -14.42 10.11
CA ASP A 229 -8.53 -14.49 11.39
C ASP A 229 -7.84 -13.15 11.67
N VAL A 230 -8.21 -12.47 12.75
CA VAL A 230 -7.77 -11.11 13.07
C VAL A 230 -7.32 -10.98 14.52
N THR A 231 -6.62 -9.90 14.85
CA THR A 231 -6.37 -9.49 16.22
C THR A 231 -6.86 -8.08 16.48
N VAL A 232 -7.47 -7.88 17.65
CA VAL A 232 -7.72 -6.58 18.28
C VAL A 232 -6.99 -6.45 19.63
N GLY A 233 -6.07 -7.37 19.95
CA GLY A 233 -5.36 -7.40 21.23
C GLY A 233 -5.74 -8.58 22.11
N HIS A 234 -5.90 -8.32 23.41
CA HIS A 234 -6.22 -9.34 24.42
C HIS A 234 -7.72 -9.47 24.67
N GLU A 235 -8.10 -10.62 25.23
CA GLU A 235 -9.49 -11.00 25.54
C GLU A 235 -9.94 -10.53 26.93
N GLU A 236 -8.99 -10.25 27.82
CA GLU A 236 -9.25 -9.81 29.19
C GLU A 236 -8.74 -8.39 29.42
N GLU A 237 -9.46 -7.67 30.29
CA GLU A 237 -9.01 -6.39 30.84
C GLU A 237 -7.87 -6.68 31.84
N GLU A 238 -6.70 -6.08 31.62
CA GLU A 238 -5.50 -6.29 32.46
C GLU A 238 -5.11 -4.98 33.17
N GLY A 239 -5.88 -4.56 34.17
CA GLY A 239 -5.50 -3.45 35.06
C GLY A 239 -5.38 -2.10 34.34
N GLY A 240 -6.24 -1.87 33.36
CA GLY A 240 -6.29 -0.72 32.47
C GLY A 240 -5.53 -0.90 31.16
N LYS A 241 -4.72 -1.95 30.99
CA LYS A 241 -3.89 -2.14 29.79
C LYS A 241 -4.71 -2.42 28.53
N TRP A 242 -5.86 -3.10 28.66
CA TRP A 242 -6.70 -3.51 27.53
C TRP A 242 -8.16 -3.07 27.76
N PRO A 243 -8.46 -1.76 27.71
CA PRO A 243 -9.77 -1.22 28.07
C PRO A 243 -10.91 -1.67 27.13
N TYR A 244 -10.57 -2.23 25.97
CA TYR A 244 -11.53 -2.65 24.94
C TYR A 244 -11.54 -4.17 24.70
N ALA A 245 -11.09 -4.96 25.67
CA ALA A 245 -10.97 -6.43 25.56
C ALA A 245 -12.28 -7.14 25.13
N GLY A 246 -13.44 -6.60 25.48
CA GLY A 246 -14.76 -7.10 25.05
C GLY A 246 -14.97 -7.10 23.52
N THR A 247 -14.15 -6.38 22.75
CA THR A 247 -14.20 -6.38 21.28
C THR A 247 -13.93 -7.77 20.70
N THR A 248 -13.12 -8.60 21.38
CA THR A 248 -12.77 -9.97 20.95
C THR A 248 -14.00 -10.88 20.83
N GLN A 249 -14.95 -10.74 21.75
CA GLN A 249 -16.22 -11.45 21.74
C GLN A 249 -17.08 -11.00 20.55
N ALA A 250 -17.07 -9.71 20.23
CA ALA A 250 -17.77 -9.17 19.07
C ALA A 250 -17.17 -9.70 17.76
N ILE A 251 -15.83 -9.79 17.64
CA ILE A 251 -15.15 -10.41 16.48
C ILE A 251 -15.65 -11.86 16.29
N THR A 252 -15.73 -12.63 17.37
CA THR A 252 -16.21 -14.02 17.32
C THR A 252 -17.68 -14.09 16.93
N ALA A 253 -18.52 -13.23 17.49
CA ALA A 253 -19.95 -13.15 17.16
C ALA A 253 -20.21 -12.74 15.70
N LEU A 254 -19.28 -12.01 15.08
CA LEU A 254 -19.31 -11.65 13.66
C LEU A 254 -18.88 -12.81 12.73
N GLY A 255 -18.47 -13.96 13.28
CA GLY A 255 -18.07 -15.14 12.51
C GLY A 255 -16.59 -15.14 12.09
N ALA A 256 -15.79 -14.24 12.66
CA ALA A 256 -14.35 -14.22 12.50
C ALA A 256 -13.65 -14.91 13.67
N LYS A 257 -12.39 -15.30 13.48
CA LYS A 257 -11.53 -15.80 14.55
C LYS A 257 -10.72 -14.65 15.12
N HIS A 258 -10.67 -14.55 16.44
CA HIS A 258 -9.72 -13.68 17.13
C HIS A 258 -8.46 -14.46 17.51
N THR A 259 -7.30 -13.83 17.32
CA THR A 259 -6.01 -14.34 17.77
C THR A 259 -5.37 -13.30 18.68
N VAL A 260 -5.07 -13.68 19.92
CA VAL A 260 -4.41 -12.78 20.90
C VAL A 260 -3.02 -12.39 20.40
N LYS A 261 -2.73 -11.09 20.47
CA LYS A 261 -1.43 -10.49 20.14
C LYS A 261 -1.10 -9.35 21.08
N GLU A 262 0.18 -9.22 21.42
CA GLU A 262 0.69 -8.07 22.14
C GLU A 262 0.75 -6.83 21.24
N VAL A 263 0.79 -5.65 21.87
CA VAL A 263 0.74 -4.34 21.16
C VAL A 263 1.88 -4.12 20.16
N THR A 264 3.02 -4.79 20.32
CA THR A 264 4.18 -4.68 19.41
C THR A 264 4.12 -5.69 18.25
N GLU A 265 3.12 -6.57 18.25
CA GLU A 265 2.95 -7.61 17.25
C GLU A 265 1.90 -7.25 16.19
N ALA A 266 1.97 -7.96 15.07
CA ALA A 266 0.90 -8.05 14.09
C ALA A 266 0.51 -9.52 13.90
N HIS A 267 -0.75 -9.75 13.55
CA HIS A 267 -1.27 -11.03 13.13
C HIS A 267 -1.45 -11.07 11.62
N VAL A 268 -1.16 -12.22 11.01
CA VAL A 268 -1.25 -12.41 9.55
C VAL A 268 -2.13 -13.63 9.26
N ASP A 269 -3.33 -13.38 8.75
CA ASP A 269 -4.13 -14.39 8.08
C ASP A 269 -3.63 -14.56 6.64
N LYS A 270 -2.76 -15.55 6.45
CA LYS A 270 -2.18 -15.86 5.13
C LYS A 270 -3.21 -16.31 4.10
N LYS A 271 -4.31 -16.93 4.54
CA LYS A 271 -5.35 -17.46 3.65
C LYS A 271 -6.11 -16.30 3.01
N ASN A 272 -6.50 -15.32 3.82
CA ASN A 272 -7.26 -14.16 3.35
C ASN A 272 -6.38 -12.94 3.00
N LYS A 273 -5.06 -13.03 3.22
CA LYS A 273 -4.09 -11.92 3.10
C LYS A 273 -4.48 -10.70 3.94
N VAL A 274 -5.00 -10.96 5.14
CA VAL A 274 -5.39 -9.93 6.10
C VAL A 274 -4.31 -9.82 7.17
N VAL A 275 -3.85 -8.59 7.44
CA VAL A 275 -2.85 -8.29 8.46
C VAL A 275 -3.47 -7.35 9.49
N THR A 276 -3.38 -7.67 10.77
CA THR A 276 -3.99 -6.86 11.83
C THR A 276 -3.05 -6.58 12.99
N THR A 277 -3.22 -5.44 13.67
CA THR A 277 -2.44 -5.11 14.88
C THR A 277 -3.29 -4.35 15.90
N PRO A 278 -3.10 -4.56 17.22
CA PRO A 278 -3.96 -3.97 18.25
C PRO A 278 -3.80 -2.45 18.41
N ALA A 279 -2.60 -1.91 18.24
CA ALA A 279 -2.30 -0.49 18.42
C ALA A 279 -2.94 0.12 19.70
N PHE A 280 -3.79 1.15 19.56
CA PHE A 280 -4.44 1.83 20.69
C PHE A 280 -5.61 1.06 21.32
N MET A 281 -5.83 -0.21 20.95
CA MET A 281 -6.62 -1.10 21.80
C MET A 281 -5.90 -1.41 23.13
N CYS A 282 -4.59 -1.10 23.19
CA CYS A 282 -3.74 -1.21 24.37
C CYS A 282 -3.34 0.17 24.91
N GLU A 283 -3.49 0.38 26.22
CA GLU A 283 -2.95 1.54 26.93
C GLU A 283 -1.48 1.32 27.27
N THR A 284 -0.60 1.97 26.50
CA THR A 284 0.85 1.77 26.63
C THR A 284 1.65 2.96 26.08
N LYS A 285 2.98 2.86 26.16
CA LYS A 285 3.88 3.88 25.61
C LYS A 285 3.72 3.97 24.09
N LEU A 286 3.65 5.22 23.62
CA LEU A 286 3.47 5.54 22.21
C LEU A 286 4.44 4.80 21.27
N HIS A 287 5.71 4.60 21.61
CA HIS A 287 6.63 3.89 20.71
C HIS A 287 6.30 2.40 20.53
N LEU A 288 5.71 1.73 21.52
CA LEU A 288 5.34 0.31 21.40
C LEU A 288 4.22 0.13 20.36
N ILE A 289 3.23 1.04 20.39
CA ILE A 289 2.19 1.12 19.37
C ILE A 289 2.81 1.43 17.98
N PHE A 290 3.90 2.21 17.93
CA PHE A 290 4.58 2.54 16.67
C PHE A 290 5.23 1.31 16.05
N ASP A 291 5.84 0.47 16.90
CA ASP A 291 6.51 -0.75 16.49
C ASP A 291 5.52 -1.80 15.97
N GLY A 292 4.37 -1.97 16.64
CA GLY A 292 3.29 -2.87 16.20
C GLY A 292 2.67 -2.45 14.87
N ILE A 293 2.37 -1.16 14.68
CA ILE A 293 1.93 -0.62 13.39
C ILE A 293 3.00 -0.87 12.32
N GLY A 294 4.28 -0.74 12.67
CA GLY A 294 5.39 -1.07 11.78
C GLY A 294 5.43 -2.54 11.39
N ALA A 295 5.14 -3.45 12.32
CA ALA A 295 5.03 -4.88 12.02
C ALA A 295 3.92 -5.15 11.00
N MET A 296 2.73 -4.59 11.23
CA MET A 296 1.61 -4.71 10.30
C MET A 296 1.97 -4.19 8.90
N VAL A 297 2.54 -2.99 8.80
CA VAL A 297 2.95 -2.40 7.52
C VAL A 297 3.99 -3.27 6.81
N ARG A 298 5.01 -3.77 7.52
CA ARG A 298 6.03 -4.65 6.94
C ARG A 298 5.41 -5.92 6.36
N ASP A 299 4.46 -6.53 7.07
CA ASP A 299 3.84 -7.77 6.60
C ASP A 299 2.88 -7.54 5.43
N VAL A 300 2.18 -6.39 5.40
CA VAL A 300 1.41 -5.99 4.21
C VAL A 300 2.32 -5.82 2.99
N LEU A 301 3.44 -5.09 3.12
CA LEU A 301 4.42 -4.91 2.03
C LEU A 301 4.93 -6.24 1.47
N LYS A 302 5.30 -7.18 2.36
CA LYS A 302 5.76 -8.52 1.98
C LYS A 302 4.70 -9.28 1.17
N LEU A 303 3.44 -9.21 1.59
CA LEU A 303 2.34 -9.89 0.90
C LEU A 303 2.00 -9.23 -0.46
N SER A 304 2.33 -7.96 -0.65
CA SER A 304 2.20 -7.24 -1.92
C SER A 304 3.36 -7.52 -2.90
N GLY A 305 4.35 -8.33 -2.50
CA GLY A 305 5.51 -8.66 -3.33
C GLY A 305 6.59 -7.58 -3.37
N LYS A 306 6.69 -6.76 -2.30
CA LYS A 306 7.80 -5.82 -2.07
C LYS A 306 8.71 -6.29 -0.93
#